data_AF-A0A8T4J964-F1
#
_entry.id   AF-A0A8T4J964-F1
#
_cell.length_a   1.000
_cell.length_b   1.000
_cell.length_c   1.000
_cell.angle_alpha   90.00
_cell.angle_beta   90.00
_cell.angle_gamma   90.00
#
_symmetry.space_group_name_H-M   'P 1'
#
loop_
_entity.id
_entity.type
_entity.pdbx_description
1 polymer ?
#
loop_
_entity_poly.entity_id
_entity_poly.type
_entity_poly.pdbx_seq_one_letter_code
_entity_poly.pdbx_strand_id
1 'polypeptide(L)'
;PELISPDFKPLSREEHTKVGFIDVFGHDGNGSIVVVECKRYSASLACVTQLRRYVEKIKTLKGTEKVKGVMAAPGVTPNAMELLKEWGFSWSRVEAPKRLERHARGQKRLGEY
;
A
#
# COMPACT_ATOMS: atom_id res chain seq x y z
N PRO A 1 -1.57 -8.04 -10.67
CA PRO A 1 -1.64 -9.10 -9.63
C PRO A 1 -0.29 -9.77 -9.41
N GLU A 2 0.33 -10.24 -10.50
CA GLU A 2 1.65 -10.89 -10.49
C GLU A 2 2.78 -10.07 -9.83
N LEU A 3 2.71 -8.73 -9.94
CA LEU A 3 3.64 -7.79 -9.25
C LEU A 3 3.57 -7.85 -7.71
N ILE A 4 2.50 -8.41 -7.15
CA ILE A 4 2.28 -8.57 -5.71
C ILE A 4 2.57 -10.02 -5.31
N SER A 5 2.03 -10.98 -6.06
CA SER A 5 2.35 -12.42 -6.00
C SER A 5 1.72 -13.13 -7.21
N PRO A 6 2.33 -14.20 -7.76
CA PRO A 6 1.75 -14.99 -8.87
C PRO A 6 0.31 -15.44 -8.62
N ASP A 7 -0.02 -15.75 -7.36
CA ASP A 7 -1.32 -16.29 -6.95
C ASP A 7 -2.25 -15.24 -6.31
N PHE A 8 -1.90 -13.95 -6.39
CA PHE A 8 -2.68 -12.90 -5.75
C PHE A 8 -4.04 -12.69 -6.42
N LYS A 9 -5.12 -12.93 -5.68
CA LYS A 9 -6.50 -12.68 -6.14
C LYS A 9 -7.07 -11.43 -5.47
N PRO A 10 -7.25 -10.31 -6.20
CA PRO A 10 -7.84 -9.10 -5.65
C PRO A 10 -9.35 -9.32 -5.38
N LEU A 11 -9.78 -9.05 -4.16
CA LEU A 11 -11.15 -9.21 -3.68
C LEU A 11 -11.93 -7.90 -3.65
N SER A 12 -11.27 -6.76 -3.45
CA SER A 12 -11.90 -5.43 -3.51
C SER A 12 -10.85 -4.38 -3.91
N ARG A 13 -11.26 -3.42 -4.74
CA ARG A 13 -10.43 -2.28 -5.19
C ARG A 13 -10.59 -1.04 -4.33
N GLU A 14 -11.70 -0.89 -3.60
CA GLU A 14 -12.00 0.30 -2.80
C GLU A 14 -12.88 -0.11 -1.61
N GLU A 15 -12.27 -0.49 -0.48
CA GLU A 15 -13.03 -0.61 0.79
C GLU A 15 -12.96 0.75 1.50
N HIS A 16 -14.09 1.46 1.58
CA HIS A 16 -14.19 2.71 2.33
C HIS A 16 -13.91 2.46 3.82
N THR A 17 -12.77 2.92 4.33
CA THR A 17 -12.52 3.00 5.77
C THR A 17 -12.55 4.45 6.23
N LYS A 18 -12.88 4.69 7.50
CA LYS A 18 -12.86 6.03 8.15
C LYS A 18 -11.48 6.75 8.08
N VAL A 19 -10.44 6.12 7.53
CA VAL A 19 -9.05 6.58 7.55
C VAL A 19 -8.38 6.63 6.15
N GLY A 20 -9.12 6.38 5.07
CA GLY A 20 -8.60 6.40 3.69
C GLY A 20 -8.95 5.15 2.86
N PHE A 21 -8.54 5.16 1.59
CA PHE A 21 -8.67 4.04 0.65
C PHE A 21 -7.62 2.96 0.94
N ILE A 22 -8.04 1.69 0.97
CA ILE A 22 -7.13 0.54 0.85
C ILE A 22 -7.19 0.12 -0.61
N ASP A 23 -6.08 0.24 -1.36
CA ASP A 23 -6.09 0.10 -2.82
C ASP A 23 -6.27 -1.34 -3.29
N VAL A 24 -5.81 -2.36 -2.54
CA VAL A 24 -6.12 -3.77 -2.86
C VAL A 24 -6.12 -4.67 -1.62
N PHE A 25 -7.22 -5.41 -1.45
CA PHE A 25 -7.34 -6.53 -0.50
C PHE A 25 -7.41 -7.84 -1.29
N GLY A 26 -6.72 -8.89 -0.88
CA GLY A 26 -6.80 -10.19 -1.54
C GLY A 26 -6.20 -11.33 -0.72
N HIS A 27 -6.21 -12.53 -1.28
CA HIS A 27 -5.44 -13.66 -0.73
C HIS A 27 -4.31 -14.04 -1.66
N ASP A 28 -3.20 -14.52 -1.09
CA ASP A 28 -2.19 -15.27 -1.83
C ASP A 28 -2.55 -16.77 -1.93
N GLY A 29 -1.76 -17.54 -2.69
CA GLY A 29 -1.95 -18.98 -2.87
C GLY A 29 -1.83 -19.81 -1.58
N ASN A 30 -1.33 -19.23 -0.50
CA ASN A 30 -1.20 -19.86 0.82
C ASN A 30 -2.37 -19.49 1.76
N GLY A 31 -3.38 -18.77 1.26
CA GLY A 31 -4.54 -18.32 2.03
C GLY A 31 -4.24 -17.15 2.98
N SER A 32 -3.05 -16.54 2.90
CA SER A 32 -2.75 -15.33 3.66
C SER A 32 -3.47 -14.14 3.06
N ILE A 33 -3.99 -13.26 3.90
CA ILE A 33 -4.55 -11.98 3.47
C ILE A 33 -3.39 -11.06 3.09
N VAL A 34 -3.53 -10.35 1.98
CA VAL A 34 -2.54 -9.38 1.50
C VAL A 34 -3.19 -8.01 1.45
N VAL A 35 -2.59 -7.06 2.16
CA VAL A 35 -2.96 -5.65 2.19
C VAL A 35 -1.95 -4.88 1.34
N VAL A 36 -2.42 -4.20 0.30
CA VAL A 36 -1.58 -3.41 -0.60
C VAL A 36 -1.91 -1.93 -0.45
N GLU A 37 -0.89 -1.13 -0.13
CA GLU A 37 -0.96 0.34 -0.10
C GLU A 37 -0.26 0.89 -1.34
N CYS A 38 -0.97 1.57 -2.26
CA CYS A 38 -0.34 2.15 -3.44
C CYS A 38 0.00 3.63 -3.26
N LYS A 39 1.15 4.06 -3.80
CA LYS A 39 1.56 5.46 -3.87
C LYS A 39 1.99 5.81 -5.29
N ARG A 40 1.61 7.01 -5.73
CA ARG A 40 2.03 7.56 -7.03
C ARG A 40 3.48 8.03 -7.06
N TYR A 41 4.08 8.26 -5.89
CA TYR A 41 5.44 8.75 -5.69
C TYR A 41 6.16 7.86 -4.68
N SER A 42 7.45 8.12 -4.46
CA SER A 42 8.25 7.37 -3.48
C SER A 42 7.60 7.35 -2.09
N ALA A 43 7.51 6.16 -1.50
CA ALA A 43 6.92 5.96 -0.19
C ALA A 43 7.85 6.48 0.93
N SER A 44 7.27 7.20 1.89
CA SER A 44 7.94 7.72 3.08
C SER A 44 7.63 6.87 4.32
N LEU A 45 8.27 7.18 5.45
CA LEU A 45 8.00 6.53 6.76
C LEU A 45 6.52 6.60 7.15
N ALA A 46 5.86 7.72 6.86
CA ALA A 46 4.44 7.90 7.12
C ALA A 46 3.57 6.90 6.31
N CYS A 47 3.97 6.59 5.08
CA CYS A 47 3.28 5.61 4.23
C CYS A 47 3.40 4.20 4.83
N VAL A 48 4.59 3.83 5.32
CA VAL A 48 4.83 2.52 5.95
C VAL A 48 4.04 2.40 7.26
N THR A 49 3.97 3.48 8.03
CA THR A 49 3.16 3.56 9.26
C THR A 49 1.66 3.39 8.96
N GLN A 50 1.18 3.97 7.87
CA GLN A 50 -0.20 3.78 7.41
C GLN A 50 -0.48 2.32 7.04
N LEU A 51 0.42 1.68 6.27
CA LEU A 51 0.31 0.26 5.92
C LEU A 51 0.22 -0.62 7.18
N ARG A 52 1.06 -0.35 8.20
CA ARG A 52 1.01 -1.08 9.47
C ARG A 52 -0.36 -0.99 10.14
N ARG A 53 -0.95 0.21 10.20
CA ARG A 53 -2.28 0.40 10.80
C ARG A 53 -3.34 -0.43 10.10
N TYR A 54 -3.28 -0.56 8.78
CA TYR A 54 -4.22 -1.40 8.04
C TYR A 54 -3.99 -2.89 8.27
N VAL A 55 -2.73 -3.35 8.24
CA VAL A 55 -2.40 -4.76 8.55
C VAL A 55 -2.93 -5.15 9.93
N GLU A 56 -2.62 -4.36 10.97
CA GLU A 56 -3.07 -4.64 12.34
C GLU A 56 -4.60 -4.61 12.47
N LYS A 57 -5.26 -3.64 11.82
CA LYS A 57 -6.73 -3.59 11.79
C LYS A 57 -7.33 -4.84 11.15
N ILE A 58 -6.77 -5.32 10.05
CA ILE A 58 -7.25 -6.51 9.35
C ILE A 58 -7.02 -7.77 10.18
N LYS A 59 -5.87 -7.89 10.84
CA LYS A 59 -5.60 -9.00 11.77
C LYS A 59 -6.69 -9.10 12.84
N THR A 60 -7.00 -7.97 13.48
CA THR A 60 -8.08 -7.89 14.49
C THR A 60 -9.45 -8.23 13.90
N LEU A 61 -9.82 -7.63 12.76
CA LEU A 61 -11.14 -7.84 12.16
C LEU A 61 -11.38 -9.27 11.66
N LYS A 62 -10.33 -9.95 11.21
CA LYS A 62 -10.41 -11.31 10.65
C LYS A 62 -9.99 -12.40 11.65
N GLY A 63 -9.52 -12.01 12.84
CA GLY A 63 -9.05 -12.93 13.87
C GLY A 63 -7.89 -13.81 13.39
N THR A 64 -6.99 -13.26 12.58
CA THR A 64 -5.88 -14.03 11.99
C THR A 64 -4.59 -13.23 11.91
N GLU A 65 -3.47 -13.87 12.23
CA GLU A 65 -2.13 -13.29 12.06
C GLU A 65 -1.57 -13.46 10.64
N LYS A 66 -2.26 -14.21 9.77
CA LYS A 66 -1.83 -14.47 8.39
C LYS A 66 -2.15 -13.29 7.48
N VAL A 67 -1.60 -12.12 7.81
CA VAL A 67 -1.80 -10.86 7.08
C VAL A 67 -0.44 -10.31 6.66
N LYS A 68 -0.26 -10.10 5.36
CA LYS A 68 0.96 -9.54 4.75
C LYS A 68 0.71 -8.10 4.31
N GLY A 69 1.68 -7.23 4.54
CA GLY A 69 1.67 -5.84 4.06
C GLY A 69 2.59 -5.67 2.86
N VAL A 70 2.09 -5.01 1.81
CA VAL A 70 2.86 -4.66 0.61
C VAL A 70 2.75 -3.16 0.33
N MET A 71 3.88 -2.47 0.27
CA MET A 71 3.98 -1.10 -0.22
C MET A 71 4.18 -1.13 -1.74
N ALA A 72 3.24 -0.59 -2.51
CA ALA A 72 3.34 -0.49 -3.96
C ALA A 72 3.65 0.97 -4.36
N ALA A 73 4.89 1.25 -4.75
CA ALA A 73 5.30 2.62 -5.08
C ALA A 73 6.45 2.65 -6.11
N PRO A 74 6.65 3.73 -6.88
CA PRO A 74 7.80 3.87 -7.79
C PRO A 74 9.16 3.77 -7.10
N GLY A 75 9.21 4.15 -5.82
CA GLY A 75 10.38 4.09 -4.97
C GLY A 75 10.01 4.08 -3.49
N VAL A 76 11.02 3.93 -2.63
CA VAL A 76 10.88 4.00 -1.17
C VAL A 76 12.11 4.75 -0.63
N THR A 77 11.93 5.64 0.33
CA THR A 77 13.08 6.31 0.96
C THR A 77 13.91 5.31 1.78
N PRO A 78 15.22 5.53 1.98
CA PRO A 78 16.06 4.58 2.73
C PRO A 78 15.50 4.22 4.11
N ASN A 79 15.12 5.22 4.91
CA ASN A 79 14.56 4.98 6.24
C ASN A 79 13.21 4.23 6.17
N ALA A 80 12.40 4.49 5.14
CA ALA A 80 11.14 3.77 4.96
C ALA A 80 11.37 2.30 4.55
N MET A 81 12.42 2.03 3.76
CA MET A 81 12.83 0.68 3.40
C MET A 81 13.33 -0.10 4.63
N GLU A 82 14.10 0.54 5.52
CA GLU A 82 14.48 -0.05 6.81
C GLU A 82 13.26 -0.42 7.65
N LEU A 83 12.29 0.50 7.76
CA LEU A 83 11.07 0.28 8.54
C LEU A 83 10.19 -0.83 7.96
N LEU A 84 10.09 -0.95 6.62
CA LEU A 84 9.40 -2.07 5.98
C LEU A 84 10.03 -3.41 6.39
N LYS A 85 11.37 -3.50 6.35
CA LYS A 85 12.10 -4.71 6.75
C LYS A 85 11.91 -5.03 8.22
N GLU A 86 12.00 -4.02 9.10
CA GLU A 86 11.78 -4.17 10.54
C GLU A 86 10.41 -4.79 10.84
N TRP A 87 9.37 -4.40 10.11
CA TRP A 87 8.00 -4.88 10.32
C TRP A 87 7.61 -6.06 9.43
N GLY A 88 8.54 -6.62 8.66
CA GLY A 88 8.28 -7.77 7.79
C GLY A 88 7.33 -7.48 6.63
N PHE A 89 7.26 -6.24 6.17
CA PHE A 89 6.50 -5.84 4.98
C PHE A 89 7.37 -5.87 3.73
N SER A 90 6.75 -6.07 2.57
CA SER A 90 7.44 -6.06 1.29
C SER A 90 7.19 -4.76 0.52
N TRP A 91 8.08 -4.47 -0.42
CA TRP A 91 7.91 -3.41 -1.40
C TRP A 91 7.79 -4.02 -2.80
N SER A 92 6.85 -3.50 -3.59
CA SER A 92 6.73 -3.77 -5.01
C SER A 92 6.84 -2.45 -5.79
N ARG A 93 7.74 -2.42 -6.78
CA ARG A 93 7.91 -1.25 -7.62
C ARG A 93 6.79 -1.16 -8.64
N VAL A 94 6.00 -0.09 -8.58
CA VAL A 94 4.93 0.19 -9.56
C VAL A 94 5.03 1.64 -10.04
N GLU A 95 4.82 1.87 -11.33
CA GLU A 95 4.79 3.21 -11.92
C GLU A 95 3.34 3.63 -12.17
N ALA A 96 2.98 4.88 -11.89
CA ALA A 96 1.64 5.37 -12.17
C ALA A 96 1.40 5.49 -13.70
N PRO A 97 0.21 5.14 -14.22
CA PRO A 97 -0.06 5.30 -15.65
C PRO A 97 0.04 6.77 -16.07
N LYS A 98 0.87 7.08 -17.08
CA LYS A 98 1.12 8.44 -17.60
C LYS A 98 -0.14 9.22 -17.98
N ARG A 99 -1.26 8.55 -18.26
CA ARG A 99 -2.55 9.18 -18.61
C ARG A 99 -3.14 10.05 -17.49
N LEU A 100 -2.76 9.83 -16.23
CA LEU A 100 -3.24 10.62 -15.07
C LEU A 100 -2.35 11.83 -14.74
N GLU A 101 -1.21 12.00 -15.42
CA GLU A 101 -0.30 13.14 -15.20
C GLU A 101 -0.93 14.50 -15.59
N ARG A 102 -1.89 14.50 -16.53
CA ARG A 102 -2.56 15.74 -16.97
C ARG A 102 -3.41 16.41 -15.87
N HIS A 103 -3.79 15.71 -14.81
CA HIS A 103 -4.53 16.28 -13.68
C HIS A 103 -3.64 16.70 -12.49
N ALA A 104 -2.33 16.44 -12.55
CA ALA A 104 -1.40 16.72 -11.44
C ALA A 104 -0.85 18.16 -11.41
N ARG A 105 -1.11 18.99 -12.44
CA ARG A 105 -0.64 20.39 -12.49
C ARG A 105 -1.41 21.37 -11.56
N GLY A 106 -2.41 20.91 -10.82
CA GLY A 106 -3.32 21.77 -10.05
C GLY A 106 -3.11 21.83 -8.54
N GLN A 107 -2.27 20.99 -7.94
CA GLN A 107 -2.10 21.01 -6.48
C GLN A 107 -1.03 22.03 -6.09
N LYS A 108 -1.42 23.31 -6.02
CA LYS A 108 -0.61 24.37 -5.40
C LYS A 108 -0.27 23.95 -3.95
N ARG A 109 0.99 24.15 -3.57
CA ARG A 109 1.44 23.97 -2.18
C ARG A 109 0.75 25.03 -1.31
N LEU A 110 0.20 24.61 -0.17
CA LEU A 110 -0.47 25.46 0.80
C LEU A 110 0.56 26.27 1.62
N GLY A 111 1.37 27.08 0.93
CA GLY A 111 2.42 27.93 1.50
C GLY A 111 2.68 29.21 0.72
N GLU A 112 1.83 29.53 -0.26
CA GLU A 112 1.81 30.83 -0.93
C GLU A 112 0.44 31.47 -0.70
N TYR A 113 0.29 32.08 0.47
CA TYR A 113 -0.68 33.14 0.76
C TYR A 113 -0.10 34.07 1.81
#